data_AF-A0AAQ3WHM5-F1
#
_entry.id   AF-A0AAQ3WHM5-F1
#
_cell.length_a   1.000
_cell.length_b   1.000
_cell.length_c   1.000
_cell.angle_alpha   90.00
_cell.angle_beta   90.00
_cell.angle_gamma   90.00
#
_symmetry.space_group_name_H-M   'P 1'
#
loop_
_entity.id
_entity.type
_entity.pdbx_description
1 polymer ?
#
loop_
_entity_poly.entity_id
_entity_poly.type
_entity_poly.pdbx_seq_one_letter_code
_entity_poly.pdbx_strand_id
1 'polypeptide(L)'
;MAYSLKLASLALAFVSIAVAAMAPPCAAQNSLQDYVDLHNAARAEVGVGDVSWDDTVAAYAESYAAERQGDCALQHSGGGPNHYGENLVDGT
;
A
#
# COMPACT_ATOMS: atom_id res chain seq x y z
N MET A 1 0.36 51.69 -0.58
CA MET A 1 1.27 50.56 -0.82
C MET A 1 1.14 49.44 0.23
N ALA A 2 1.21 49.71 1.54
CA ALA A 2 1.18 48.64 2.56
C ALA A 2 -0.11 47.77 2.59
N TYR A 3 -1.28 48.35 2.30
CA TYR A 3 -2.55 47.61 2.25
C TYR A 3 -2.63 46.65 1.05
N SER A 4 -2.12 47.08 -0.11
CA SER A 4 -2.07 46.29 -1.34
C SER A 4 -1.15 45.07 -1.20
N LEU A 5 -0.03 45.23 -0.48
CA LEU A 5 0.88 44.13 -0.15
C LEU A 5 0.23 43.12 0.80
N LYS A 6 -0.49 43.56 1.84
CA LYS A 6 -1.21 42.67 2.77
C LYS A 6 -2.30 41.87 2.08
N LEU A 7 -3.09 42.50 1.20
CA LEU A 7 -4.13 41.83 0.43
C LEU A 7 -3.54 40.79 -0.54
N ALA A 8 -2.42 41.11 -1.20
CA ALA A 8 -1.71 40.17 -2.05
C ALA A 8 -1.17 38.96 -1.25
N SER A 9 -0.63 39.18 -0.05
CA SER A 9 -0.14 38.09 0.82
C SER A 9 -1.27 37.18 1.31
N LEU A 10 -2.44 37.73 1.66
CA LEU A 10 -3.62 36.93 2.02
C LEU A 10 -4.13 36.12 0.83
N ALA A 11 -4.23 36.73 -0.36
CA ALA A 11 -4.63 36.01 -1.57
C ALA A 11 -3.67 34.86 -1.90
N LEU A 12 -2.36 35.09 -1.77
CA LEU A 12 -1.34 34.05 -1.99
C LEU A 12 -1.48 32.89 -0.99
N ALA A 13 -1.76 33.19 0.28
CA ALA A 13 -1.97 32.18 1.33
C ALA A 13 -3.23 31.33 1.08
N PHE A 14 -4.32 31.94 0.61
CA PHE A 14 -5.53 31.18 0.24
C PHE A 14 -5.30 30.27 -0.96
N VAL A 15 -4.54 30.72 -1.97
CA VAL A 15 -4.20 29.90 -3.13
C VAL A 15 -3.33 28.72 -2.74
N SER A 16 -2.33 28.90 -1.86
CA SER A 16 -1.48 27.78 -1.42
C SER A 16 -2.21 26.74 -0.57
N ILE A 17 -3.16 27.15 0.27
CA ILE A 17 -4.03 26.21 1.02
C ILE A 17 -4.92 25.41 0.06
N ALA A 18 -5.50 26.07 -0.94
CA ALA A 18 -6.35 25.40 -1.94
C ALA A 18 -5.56 24.36 -2.74
N VAL A 19 -4.32 24.67 -3.16
CA VAL A 19 -3.46 23.73 -3.90
C VAL A 19 -3.07 22.52 -3.05
N ALA A 20 -2.75 22.70 -1.76
CA ALA A 20 -2.41 21.60 -0.87
C ALA A 20 -3.59 20.63 -0.63
N ALA A 21 -4.82 21.14 -0.61
CA ALA A 21 -6.04 20.33 -0.48
C ALA A 21 -6.38 19.50 -1.72
N MET A 22 -5.72 19.79 -2.86
CA MET A 22 -5.89 19.05 -4.12
C MET A 22 -4.82 18.00 -4.35
N ALA A 23 -3.89 17.81 -3.41
CA ALA A 23 -2.98 16.68 -3.45
C ALA A 23 -3.82 15.40 -3.42
N PRO A 24 -3.77 14.55 -4.45
CA PRO A 24 -4.50 13.29 -4.43
C PRO A 24 -4.05 12.52 -3.19
N PRO A 25 -4.97 11.85 -2.46
CA PRO A 25 -4.53 10.90 -1.45
C PRO A 25 -3.55 9.95 -2.15
N CYS A 26 -2.40 9.70 -1.52
CA CYS A 26 -1.53 8.60 -1.90
C CYS A 26 -2.29 7.31 -1.57
N ALA A 27 -3.33 7.01 -2.36
CA ALA A 27 -3.93 5.69 -2.38
C ALA A 27 -2.85 4.79 -2.95
N ALA A 28 -2.34 3.87 -2.14
CA ALA A 28 -1.52 2.77 -2.64
C ALA A 28 -2.29 2.12 -3.80
N GLN A 29 -1.71 2.13 -5.00
CA GLN A 29 -2.29 1.54 -6.20
C GLN A 29 -2.06 0.01 -6.18
N ASN A 30 -2.48 -0.65 -5.11
CA ASN A 30 -2.27 -2.08 -4.89
C ASN A 30 -3.64 -2.76 -4.90
N SER A 31 -4.22 -2.96 -6.08
CA SER A 31 -5.40 -3.82 -6.20
C SER A 31 -5.02 -5.27 -5.87
N LEU A 32 -6.00 -6.09 -5.50
CA LEU A 32 -5.77 -7.53 -5.27
C LEU A 32 -5.15 -8.21 -6.50
N GLN A 33 -5.54 -7.75 -7.69
CA GLN A 33 -5.06 -8.29 -8.96
C GLN A 33 -3.58 -7.96 -9.20
N ASP A 34 -3.08 -6.80 -8.77
CA ASP A 34 -1.68 -6.42 -8.94
C ASP A 34 -0.73 -7.43 -8.25
N TYR A 35 -1.13 -7.95 -7.08
CA TYR A 35 -0.37 -9.00 -6.40
C TYR A 35 -0.31 -10.28 -7.21
N VAL A 36 -1.43 -10.75 -7.77
CA VAL A 36 -1.50 -11.99 -8.54
C VAL A 36 -0.74 -11.85 -9.85
N ASP A 37 -0.91 -10.73 -10.56
CA ASP A 37 -0.29 -10.48 -11.86
C ASP A 37 1.23 -10.43 -11.75
N LEU A 38 1.77 -9.74 -10.74
CA LEU A 38 3.22 -9.70 -10.51
C LEU A 38 3.80 -11.08 -10.19
N HIS A 39 3.10 -11.89 -9.40
CA HIS A 39 3.54 -13.25 -9.12
C HIS A 39 3.47 -14.14 -10.36
N ASN A 40 2.40 -14.05 -11.15
CA ASN A 40 2.25 -14.83 -12.37
C ASN A 40 3.27 -14.44 -13.44
N ALA A 41 3.63 -13.16 -13.55
CA ALA A 41 4.72 -12.72 -14.41
C ALA A 41 6.06 -13.40 -14.05
N ALA A 42 6.42 -13.43 -12.76
CA ALA A 42 7.63 -14.12 -12.29
C ALA A 42 7.57 -15.65 -12.48
N ARG A 43 6.39 -16.25 -12.27
CA ARG A 43 6.16 -17.69 -12.47
C ARG A 43 6.29 -18.09 -13.94
N ALA A 44 5.79 -17.26 -14.85
CA ALA A 44 5.91 -17.48 -16.29
C ALA A 44 7.37 -17.47 -16.76
N GLU A 45 8.22 -16.62 -16.19
CA GLU A 45 9.66 -16.55 -16.52
C GLU A 45 10.39 -17.88 -16.24
N VAL A 46 9.94 -18.63 -15.23
CA VAL A 46 10.51 -19.93 -14.86
C VAL A 46 9.67 -21.14 -15.32
N GLY A 47 8.63 -20.90 -16.13
CA GLY A 47 7.83 -21.96 -16.75
C GLY A 47 6.95 -22.77 -15.80
N VAL A 48 6.53 -22.19 -14.66
CA VAL A 48 5.55 -22.81 -13.76
C VAL A 48 4.16 -22.19 -13.95
N GLY A 49 3.10 -22.98 -13.77
CA GLY A 49 1.72 -22.53 -14.05
C GLY A 49 1.24 -21.40 -13.14
N ASP A 50 0.24 -20.64 -13.57
CA ASP A 50 -0.28 -19.49 -12.83
C ASP A 50 -0.96 -19.85 -11.51
N VAL A 51 -1.07 -18.86 -10.62
CA VAL A 51 -1.91 -18.89 -9.42
C VAL A 51 -3.08 -17.92 -9.55
N SER A 52 -4.14 -18.16 -8.78
CA SER A 52 -5.30 -17.28 -8.66
C SER A 52 -5.38 -16.69 -7.25
N TRP A 53 -6.12 -15.60 -7.12
CA TRP A 53 -6.50 -15.07 -5.82
C TRP A 53 -7.34 -16.08 -5.03
N ASP A 54 -7.13 -16.15 -3.72
CA ASP A 54 -7.91 -16.95 -2.78
C ASP A 54 -8.25 -16.10 -1.55
N ASP A 55 -9.54 -15.89 -1.29
CA ASP A 55 -10.01 -15.02 -0.20
C ASP A 55 -9.68 -15.59 1.19
N THR A 56 -9.52 -16.91 1.32
CA THR A 56 -9.14 -17.54 2.59
C THR A 56 -7.67 -17.27 2.91
N VAL A 57 -6.79 -17.34 1.91
CA VAL A 57 -5.37 -16.98 2.04
C VAL A 57 -5.22 -15.49 2.30
N ALA A 58 -6.00 -14.66 1.62
CA ALA A 58 -6.01 -13.21 1.83
C ALA A 58 -6.40 -12.83 3.27
N ALA A 59 -7.49 -13.39 3.79
CA ALA A 59 -7.93 -13.14 5.16
C ALA A 59 -6.89 -13.60 6.19
N TYR A 60 -6.21 -14.72 5.94
CA TYR A 60 -5.10 -15.16 6.77
C TYR A 60 -3.95 -14.14 6.77
N ALA A 61 -3.48 -13.72 5.58
CA ALA A 61 -2.39 -12.75 5.45
C ALA A 61 -2.74 -11.39 6.09
N GLU A 62 -3.97 -10.90 5.91
CA GLU A 62 -4.46 -9.67 6.53
C GLU A 62 -4.45 -9.76 8.06
N SER A 63 -4.97 -10.86 8.62
CA SER A 63 -4.96 -11.07 10.08
C SER A 63 -3.54 -11.11 10.65
N TYR A 64 -2.60 -11.73 9.95
CA TYR A 64 -1.21 -11.80 10.41
C TYR A 64 -0.49 -10.45 10.30
N ALA A 65 -0.73 -9.70 9.23
CA ALA A 65 -0.22 -8.35 9.10
C ALA A 65 -0.75 -7.44 10.23
N ALA A 66 -2.02 -7.58 10.61
CA ALA A 66 -2.61 -6.86 11.74
C ALA A 66 -2.00 -7.23 13.10
N GLU A 67 -1.49 -8.45 13.27
CA GLU A 67 -0.72 -8.87 14.46
C GLU A 67 0.65 -8.18 14.50
N ARG A 68 1.32 -8.07 13.34
CA ARG A 68 2.68 -7.49 13.23
C ARG A 68 2.71 -5.97 13.13
N GLN A 69 1.61 -5.30 12.80
CA GLN A 69 1.59 -3.84 12.57
C GLN A 69 2.10 -3.00 13.76
N GLY A 70 2.08 -3.54 14.98
CA GLY A 70 2.55 -2.84 16.18
C GLY A 70 4.07 -2.81 16.32
N ASP A 71 4.77 -3.78 15.74
CA ASP A 71 6.23 -3.91 15.84
C ASP A 71 6.96 -3.91 14.48
N CYS A 72 6.22 -4.04 13.38
CA CYS A 72 6.70 -4.14 12.00
C CYS A 72 7.77 -5.21 11.77
N ALA A 73 7.94 -6.16 12.70
CA ALA A 73 9.00 -7.14 12.55
C ALA A 73 8.60 -8.24 11.56
N LEU A 74 9.52 -8.52 10.63
CA LEU A 74 9.42 -9.55 9.58
C LEU A 74 9.64 -10.96 10.15
N GLN A 75 8.81 -11.34 11.12
CA GLN A 75 8.79 -12.67 11.71
C GLN A 75 7.80 -13.55 10.96
N HIS A 76 8.21 -14.76 10.58
CA HIS A 76 7.30 -15.69 9.89
C HIS A 76 6.24 -16.28 10.82
N SER A 77 5.02 -16.40 10.31
CA SER A 77 3.88 -17.02 11.03
C SER A 77 4.01 -18.55 11.19
N GLY A 78 4.89 -19.17 10.39
CA GLY A 78 4.97 -20.62 10.24
C GLY A 78 3.85 -21.22 9.38
N GLY A 79 3.05 -20.40 8.70
CA GLY A 79 2.00 -20.83 7.76
C GLY A 79 0.72 -21.33 8.42
N GLY A 80 0.64 -21.29 9.75
CA GLY A 80 -0.55 -21.68 10.51
C GLY A 80 -0.98 -23.15 10.29
N PRO A 81 -2.27 -23.47 10.51
CA PRO A 81 -2.77 -24.85 10.38
C PRO A 81 -2.79 -25.37 8.94
N ASN A 82 -2.71 -24.48 7.95
CA ASN A 82 -2.76 -24.83 6.53
C ASN A 82 -1.37 -24.90 5.88
N HIS A 83 -0.31 -24.61 6.64
CA HIS A 83 1.08 -24.60 6.18
C HIS A 83 1.30 -23.76 4.91
N TYR A 84 0.69 -22.57 4.86
CA TYR A 84 0.88 -21.65 3.74
C TYR A 84 2.34 -21.20 3.62
N GLY A 85 2.82 -21.07 2.37
CA GLY A 85 4.05 -20.32 2.10
C GLY A 85 3.83 -18.83 2.33
N GLU A 86 4.88 -18.12 2.76
CA GLU A 86 4.76 -16.73 3.19
C GLU A 86 5.95 -15.89 2.73
N ASN A 87 5.66 -14.70 2.20
CA ASN A 87 6.61 -13.63 1.98
C ASN A 87 6.15 -12.42 2.80
N LEU A 88 7.05 -11.78 3.53
CA LEU A 88 6.77 -10.61 4.35
C LEU A 88 7.52 -9.39 3.83
N VAL A 89 6.88 -8.23 3.91
CA VAL A 89 7.47 -6.95 3.53
C VAL A 89 7.05 -5.89 4.54
N ASP A 90 7.97 -4.97 4.85
CA ASP A 90 7.74 -3.77 5.65
C ASP A 90 8.22 -2.56 4.83
N GLY A 91 7.67 -1.38 5.13
CA GLY A 91 7.99 -0.13 4.47
C GLY A 91 8.62 0.88 5.42
N THR A 92 9.40 1.82 4.88
CA THR A 92 9.99 2.95 5.62
C THR A 92 9.30 4.26 5.28
#